data_AF-A0A5C7UMV8-F1
#
_entry.id   AF-A0A5C7UMV8-F1
#
_cell.length_a   1.000
_cell.length_b   1.000
_cell.length_c   1.000
_cell.angle_alpha   90.00
_cell.angle_beta   90.00
_cell.angle_gamma   90.00
#
_symmetry.space_group_name_H-M   'P 1'
#
loop_
_entity.id
_entity.type
_entity.pdbx_description
1 polymer ?
#
loop_
_entity_poly.entity_id
_entity_poly.type
_entity_poly.pdbx_seq_one_letter_code
_entity_poly.pdbx_strand_id
1 'polypeptide(L)' 'MLSESYMLMSPMERFVYIGKLVHAAQSDEKSFAEGQELIRRAEERGTFEGVTIMPQLKQEVEI' A
#
# COMPACT_ATOMS: atom_id res chain seq x y z
N MET A 1 2.38 -14.91 -2.34
CA MET A 1 1.13 -15.31 -3.03
C MET A 1 0.18 -14.11 -2.99
N LEU A 2 -0.42 -13.74 -4.13
CA LEU A 2 -1.35 -12.59 -4.19
C LEU A 2 -2.69 -12.95 -3.52
N SER A 3 -3.37 -11.97 -2.93
CA SER A 3 -4.72 -12.18 -2.38
C SER A 3 -5.70 -12.53 -3.50
N GLU A 4 -6.31 -13.71 -3.45
CA GLU A 4 -7.32 -14.14 -4.42
C GLU A 4 -8.49 -13.17 -4.50
N SER A 5 -8.96 -12.68 -3.35
CA SER A 5 -10.03 -11.69 -3.28
C SER A 5 -9.66 -10.39 -3.99
N TYR A 6 -8.41 -9.93 -3.84
CA TYR A 6 -7.93 -8.75 -4.55
C TYR A 6 -7.81 -8.99 -6.06
N MET A 7 -7.42 -10.20 -6.47
CA MET A 7 -7.32 -10.58 -7.89
C MET A 7 -8.69 -10.64 -8.58
N LEU A 8 -9.75 -11.00 -7.86
CA LEU A 8 -11.12 -11.03 -8.38
C LEU A 8 -11.75 -9.65 -8.53
N MET A 9 -11.21 -8.60 -7.90
CA MET A 9 -11.70 -7.24 -8.07
C MET A 9 -11.42 -6.74 -9.49
N SER A 10 -12.44 -6.10 -10.09
CA SER A 10 -12.28 -5.29 -11.29
C SER A 10 -11.33 -4.11 -11.04
N PRO A 11 -10.75 -3.50 -12.10
CA PRO A 11 -9.89 -2.33 -11.95
C PRO A 11 -10.53 -1.19 -11.16
N MET A 12 -11.83 -0.94 -11.36
CA MET A 12 -12.55 0.11 -10.64
C MET A 12 -12.70 -0.22 -9.15
N GLU A 13 -12.99 -1.47 -8.80
CA GLU A 13 -13.09 -1.90 -7.41
C GLU A 13 -11.76 -1.79 -6.68
N ARG A 14 -10.65 -2.13 -7.35
CA ARG A 14 -9.30 -1.93 -6.79
C ARG A 14 -9.01 -0.46 -6.54
N PHE A 15 -9.35 0.41 -7.49
CA PHE A 15 -9.19 1.85 -7.34
C PHE A 15 -9.98 2.40 -6.15
N VAL A 16 -11.26 2.03 -6.05
CA VAL A 16 -12.14 2.44 -4.94
C VAL A 16 -11.61 1.89 -3.61
N TYR A 17 -11.14 0.64 -3.58
CA TYR A 17 -10.59 0.02 -2.37
C TYR A 17 -9.35 0.76 -1.86
N ILE A 18 -8.37 1.01 -2.74
CA ILE A 18 -7.15 1.76 -2.38
C ILE A 18 -7.51 3.18 -1.94
N GLY A 19 -8.41 3.87 -2.66
CA GLY A 19 -8.84 5.22 -2.30
C GLY A 19 -9.48 5.28 -0.91
N LYS A 20 -10.32 4.29 -0.55
CA LYS A 20 -10.92 4.19 0.79
C LYS A 20 -9.88 3.96 1.87
N LEU A 21 -8.89 3.10 1.65
CA LEU A 21 -7.80 2.87 2.61
C LEU A 21 -7.01 4.16 2.87
N VAL A 22 -6.65 4.89 1.80
CA VAL A 22 -5.93 6.16 1.91
C VAL A 22 -6.77 7.19 2.67
N HIS A 23 -8.04 7.36 2.30
CA HIS A 23 -8.91 8.32 2.97
C HIS A 23 -9.14 7.97 4.45
N ALA A 24 -9.28 6.70 4.80
CA ALA A 24 -9.39 6.28 6.20
C ALA A 24 -8.14 6.67 7.00
N ALA A 25 -6.96 6.35 6.50
CA ALA A 25 -5.69 6.72 7.13
C ALA A 25 -5.48 8.25 7.23
N GLN A 26 -6.00 9.03 6.28
CA GLN A 26 -5.91 10.50 6.33
C GLN A 26 -6.90 11.14 7.30
N SER A 27 -8.02 10.48 7.57
CA SER A 27 -9.15 11.09 8.28
C SER A 27 -9.11 10.85 9.79
N ASP A 28 -8.40 9.82 10.25
CA ASP A 28 -8.43 9.37 11.64
C ASP A 28 -7.09 8.73 12.06
N GLU A 29 -6.57 9.18 13.20
CA GLU A 29 -5.26 8.75 13.72
C GLU A 29 -5.25 7.26 14.07
N LYS A 30 -6.38 6.72 14.56
CA LYS A 30 -6.49 5.30 14.88
C LYS A 30 -6.42 4.46 13.60
N SER A 31 -7.13 4.87 12.54
CA SER A 31 -7.08 4.23 11.22
C SER A 31 -5.68 4.31 10.60
N PHE A 32 -4.97 5.42 10.79
CA PHE A 32 -3.57 5.55 10.39
C PHE A 32 -2.67 4.53 11.12
N ALA A 33 -2.78 4.45 12.45
CA ALA A 33 -2.01 3.51 13.27
C ALA A 33 -2.31 2.04 12.91
N GLU A 34 -3.57 1.70 12.65
CA GLU A 34 -3.97 0.37 12.17
C GLU A 34 -3.36 0.06 10.80
N GLY A 35 -3.29 1.05 9.91
CA GLY A 35 -2.58 0.94 8.63
C GLY A 35 -1.08 0.69 8.79
N GLN A 36 -0.42 1.39 9.71
CA GLN A 36 1.00 1.15 10.01
C GLN A 36 1.23 -0.27 10.55
N GLU A 37 0.37 -0.74 11.44
CA GLU A 37 0.46 -2.10 11.99
C GLU A 37 0.24 -3.18 10.92
N LEU A 38 -0.67 -2.95 9.97
CA LEU A 38 -0.85 -3.83 8.82
C LEU A 38 0.44 -3.93 7.98
N ILE A 39 1.09 -2.80 7.69
CA ILE A 39 2.35 -2.73 6.93
C ILE A 39 3.44 -3.48 7.69
N ARG A 40 3.62 -3.20 8.99
CA ARG A 40 4.62 -3.84 9.85
C ARG A 40 4.50 -5.38 9.82
N ARG A 41 3.27 -5.91 9.96
CA ARG A 41 3.03 -7.36 9.87
C ARG A 41 3.33 -7.93 8.49
N ALA A 42 3.14 -7.15 7.42
CA ALA A 42 3.47 -7.57 6.07
C ALA A 42 4.99 -7.61 5.85
N GLU A 43 5.74 -6.64 6.41
CA GLU A 43 7.21 -6.64 6.44
C GLU A 43 7.78 -7.85 7.18
N GLU A 44 7.26 -8.17 8.36
CA GLU A 44 7.67 -9.35 9.16
C GLU A 44 7.47 -10.68 8.41
N ARG A 45 6.51 -10.72 7.49
CA ARG A 45 6.20 -11.89 6.65
C ARG A 45 6.99 -11.92 5.33
N GLY A 46 7.86 -10.94 5.09
CA GLY A 46 8.59 -10.81 3.82
C GLY A 46 7.68 -10.47 2.63
N THR A 47 6.50 -9.88 2.86
CA THR A 47 5.51 -9.63 1.79
C THR A 47 6.04 -8.67 0.71
N PHE A 48 6.96 -7.80 1.10
CA PHE A 48 7.57 -6.81 0.21
C PHE A 48 8.91 -7.27 -0.38
N GLU A 49 9.36 -8.50 -0.13
CA GLU A 49 10.58 -9.03 -0.72
C GLU A 49 10.48 -9.09 -2.25
N GLY A 50 11.42 -8.43 -2.94
CA GLY A 50 11.40 -8.31 -4.40
C GLY A 50 10.36 -7.32 -4.94
N VAL A 51 9.63 -6.61 -4.08
CA VAL A 51 8.69 -5.55 -4.47
C VAL A 51 9.38 -4.21 -4.32
N THR A 52 9.49 -3.44 -5.40
CA THR A 52 9.96 -2.05 -5.34
C THR A 52 8.78 -1.13 -5.08
N ILE A 53 8.62 -0.69 -3.84
CA ILE A 53 7.68 0.39 -3.48
C ILE A 53 8.40 1.71 -3.67
N MET A 54 7.84 2.59 -4.51
CA MET A 54 8.50 3.82 -4.97
C MET A 54 9.90 3.56 -5.58
N PRO A 55 9.97 3.08 -6.83
CA PRO A 55 11.23 3.14 -7.57
C PRO A 55 11.65 4.61 -7.56
N GLN A 56 12.84 4.88 -7.02
CA GLN A 56 13.38 6.22 -6.87
C GLN A 56 13.04 7.04 -8.13
N LEU A 57 12.24 8.10 -7.97
CA LEU A 57 12.35 9.22 -8.90
C LEU A 57 13.81 9.61 -8.77
N LYS A 58 14.64 9.20 -9.73
CA LYS A 58 16.02 9.68 -9.82
C LYS A 58 15.87 11.20 -9.77
N GLN A 59 16.20 11.80 -8.63
CA GLN A 59 16.46 13.21 -8.58
C GLN A 59 17.66 13.37 -9.50
N GLU A 60 17.41 13.75 -10.75
CA GLU A 60 18.44 14.33 -11.58
C GLU A 60 18.87 15.58 -10.82
N VAL A 61 19.96 15.43 -10.06
CA VAL A 61 20.70 16.57 -9.55
C VAL A 61 21.33 17.19 -10.80
N GLU A 62 20.66 18.19 -11.36
CA GLU A 62 21.31 19.10 -12.31
C GLU A 62 22.48 19.77 -11.56
N ILE A 63 23.70 19.46 -12.00
CA ILE A 63 24.95 20.11 -11.55
C ILE A 63 25.11 21.41 -12.32
#